data_AF-A0A2K3D0Z5-F1
#
_entry.id   AF-A0A2K3D0Z5-F1
#
_cell.length_a   1.000
_cell.length_b   1.000
_cell.length_c   1.000
_cell.angle_alpha   90.00
_cell.angle_beta   90.00
_cell.angle_gamma   90.00
#
_symmetry.space_group_name_H-M   'P 1'
#
loop_
_entity.id
_entity.type
_entity.pdbx_description
1 polymer ?
#
loop_
_entity_poly.entity_id
_entity_poly.type
_entity_poly.pdbx_seq_one_letter_code
_entity_poly.pdbx_strand_id
1 'polypeptide(L)'
;MGARTSSNVCSKIDLLIADLVYRVDEDLVKALNTFLLHEEAPFGGYYFVWDAAQELQRLTAKKSNKAAALKGFLGSFAQQYGFSVAAFEEWQEVMYAKNRRDHTGYPLETRTEDLTFLRGLMDKADSCIQPYKNAVFALVVAAEKMSLK
;
A
#
# COMPACT_ATOMS: atom_id res chain seq x y z
N MET A 1 -19.90 12.77 27.68
CA MET A 1 -18.50 12.95 27.25
C MET A 1 -18.20 11.88 26.21
N GLY A 2 -18.15 12.22 24.93
CA GLY A 2 -17.89 11.27 23.85
C GLY A 2 -17.51 12.04 22.59
N ALA A 3 -16.67 11.44 21.74
CA ALA A 3 -16.23 11.95 20.43
C ALA A 3 -14.98 12.86 20.35
N ARG A 4 -13.94 12.67 21.17
CA ARG A 4 -12.61 13.30 20.93
C ARG A 4 -11.43 12.35 20.68
N THR A 5 -11.62 11.04 20.80
CA THR A 5 -10.51 10.06 20.68
C THR A 5 -10.39 9.40 19.31
N SER A 6 -11.47 9.30 18.53
CA SER A 6 -11.44 8.64 17.22
C SER A 6 -10.68 9.44 16.14
N SER A 7 -10.77 10.79 16.16
CA SER A 7 -10.09 11.60 15.13
C SER A 7 -8.57 11.56 15.27
N ASN A 8 -8.04 11.46 16.49
CA ASN A 8 -6.61 11.50 16.74
C ASN A 8 -5.92 10.19 16.33
N VAL A 9 -6.59 9.05 16.52
CA VAL A 9 -6.08 7.73 16.10
C VAL A 9 -6.08 7.60 14.57
N CYS A 10 -7.18 7.92 13.89
CA CYS A 10 -7.21 7.88 12.42
C CYS A 10 -6.18 8.86 11.82
N SER A 11 -5.96 10.02 12.43
CA SER A 11 -4.93 10.98 11.98
C SER A 11 -3.51 10.42 12.14
N LYS A 12 -3.20 9.73 13.25
CA LYS A 12 -1.90 9.04 13.43
C LYS A 12 -1.72 7.95 12.38
N ILE A 13 -2.77 7.22 12.03
CA ILE A 13 -2.71 6.16 11.00
C ILE A 13 -2.43 6.76 9.62
N ASP A 14 -3.16 7.81 9.22
CA ASP A 14 -2.94 8.49 7.93
C ASP A 14 -1.49 9.04 7.84
N LEU A 15 -0.92 9.56 8.94
CA LEU A 15 0.48 9.98 9.02
C LEU A 15 1.48 8.83 8.78
N LEU A 16 1.26 7.70 9.44
CA LEU A 16 2.11 6.51 9.32
C LEU A 16 2.07 5.92 7.90
N ILE A 17 0.90 5.91 7.28
CA ILE A 17 0.72 5.46 5.90
C ILE A 17 1.48 6.36 4.94
N ALA A 18 1.38 7.68 5.12
CA ALA A 18 2.10 8.62 4.28
C ALA A 18 3.62 8.40 4.33
N ASP A 19 4.18 8.24 5.54
CA ASP A 19 5.62 7.97 5.73
C ASP A 19 6.03 6.63 5.12
N LEU A 20 5.24 5.57 5.33
CA LEU A 20 5.50 4.26 4.72
C LEU A 20 5.56 4.36 3.19
N VAL A 21 4.57 4.98 2.55
CA VAL A 21 4.57 5.18 1.10
C VAL A 21 5.83 5.92 0.65
N TYR A 22 6.18 7.04 1.29
CA TYR A 22 7.39 7.78 0.91
C TYR A 22 8.69 6.98 1.04
N ARG A 23 8.75 6.04 2.00
CA ARG A 23 9.95 5.25 2.25
C ARG A 23 10.07 4.01 1.37
N VAL A 24 8.95 3.37 1.03
CA VAL A 24 8.98 2.04 0.40
C VAL A 24 8.53 2.04 -1.06
N ASP A 25 7.88 3.09 -1.54
CA ASP A 25 7.28 3.06 -2.87
C ASP A 25 8.33 2.92 -3.98
N GLU A 26 9.50 3.56 -3.83
CA GLU A 26 10.61 3.43 -4.78
C GLU A 26 11.14 1.98 -4.87
N ASP A 27 11.31 1.31 -3.74
CA ASP A 27 11.81 -0.07 -3.72
C ASP A 27 10.74 -1.04 -4.23
N LEU A 28 9.48 -0.80 -3.87
CA LEU A 28 8.36 -1.63 -4.29
C LEU A 28 8.10 -1.51 -5.80
N VAL A 29 8.24 -0.31 -6.38
CA VAL A 29 8.11 -0.11 -7.84
C VAL A 29 9.30 -0.70 -8.60
N LYS A 30 10.53 -0.60 -8.08
CA LYS A 30 11.70 -1.28 -8.68
C LYS A 30 11.51 -2.80 -8.69
N ALA A 31 11.05 -3.37 -7.59
CA ALA A 31 10.76 -4.78 -7.47
C ALA A 31 9.66 -5.22 -8.45
N LEU A 32 8.57 -4.46 -8.55
CA LEU A 32 7.47 -4.72 -9.47
C LEU A 32 7.93 -4.68 -10.93
N ASN A 33 8.65 -3.63 -11.32
CA ASN A 33 9.13 -3.48 -12.69
C ASN A 33 10.12 -4.60 -13.07
N THR A 34 10.97 -5.01 -12.14
CA THR A 34 11.89 -6.15 -12.34
C THR A 34 11.11 -7.44 -12.55
N PHE A 35 10.07 -7.68 -11.73
CA PHE A 35 9.21 -8.84 -11.86
C PHE A 35 8.48 -8.87 -13.21
N LEU A 36 7.85 -7.76 -13.62
CA LEU A 36 7.13 -7.67 -14.89
C LEU A 36 8.04 -7.89 -16.10
N LEU A 37 9.28 -7.40 -16.02
CA LEU A 37 10.28 -7.65 -17.06
C LEU A 37 10.67 -9.13 -17.12
N HIS A 38 10.92 -9.77 -15.98
CA HIS A 38 11.28 -11.19 -15.90
C HIS A 38 10.17 -12.10 -16.43
N GLU A 39 8.92 -11.79 -16.11
CA GLU A 39 7.75 -12.56 -16.55
C GLU A 39 7.30 -12.22 -17.99
N GLU A 40 8.08 -11.41 -18.73
CA GLU A 40 7.78 -10.94 -20.09
C GLU A 40 6.36 -10.36 -20.21
N ALA A 41 5.92 -9.65 -19.16
CA ALA A 41 4.56 -9.16 -19.06
C ALA A 41 4.28 -8.12 -20.17
N PRO A 42 3.10 -8.16 -20.84
CA PRO A 42 2.76 -7.23 -21.92
C PRO A 42 2.30 -5.85 -21.40
N PHE A 43 2.90 -5.41 -20.29
CA PHE A 43 2.61 -4.16 -19.60
C PHE A 43 3.90 -3.33 -19.51
N GLY A 44 3.77 -2.00 -19.57
CA GLY A 44 4.90 -1.11 -19.38
C GLY A 44 5.36 -1.10 -17.92
N GLY A 45 6.58 -0.60 -17.70
CA GLY A 45 7.03 -0.27 -16.34
C GLY A 45 6.22 0.89 -15.75
N TYR A 46 6.15 0.91 -14.42
CA TYR A 46 5.45 1.92 -13.63
C TYR A 46 6.44 2.87 -12.95
N TYR A 47 6.02 4.11 -12.68
CA TYR A 47 6.84 5.06 -11.92
C TYR A 47 6.55 5.01 -10.43
N PHE A 48 5.31 4.67 -10.06
CA PHE A 48 4.87 4.42 -8.69
C PHE A 48 4.02 3.15 -8.64
N VAL A 49 3.91 2.50 -7.48
CA VAL A 49 3.03 1.33 -7.30
C VAL A 49 1.56 1.68 -7.56
N TRP A 50 1.22 2.93 -7.26
CA TRP A 50 -0.08 3.53 -7.56
C TRP A 50 -0.43 3.52 -9.05
N ASP A 51 0.54 3.63 -9.96
CA ASP A 51 0.26 3.62 -11.40
C ASP A 51 -0.27 2.26 -11.86
N ALA A 52 0.28 1.18 -11.31
CA ALA A 52 -0.17 -0.18 -11.56
C ALA A 52 -1.59 -0.42 -11.02
N ALA A 53 -1.87 0.11 -9.83
CA ALA A 53 -3.21 0.07 -9.23
C ALA A 53 -4.24 0.85 -10.08
N GLN A 54 -3.90 2.07 -10.52
CA GLN A 54 -4.75 2.86 -11.41
C GLN A 54 -4.97 2.17 -12.74
N GLU A 55 -3.95 1.53 -13.31
CA GLU A 55 -4.11 0.79 -14.55
C GLU A 55 -5.05 -0.41 -14.37
N LEU A 56 -4.91 -1.16 -13.28
CA LEU A 56 -5.81 -2.27 -12.95
C LEU A 56 -7.26 -1.79 -12.82
N GLN A 57 -7.50 -0.70 -12.09
CA GLN A 57 -8.84 -0.11 -11.97
C GLN A 57 -9.38 0.35 -13.32
N ARG A 58 -8.57 1.05 -14.11
CA ARG A 58 -8.95 1.55 -15.45
C ARG A 58 -9.29 0.40 -16.40
N LEU A 59 -8.51 -0.67 -16.41
CA LEU A 59 -8.75 -1.84 -17.27
C LEU A 59 -9.99 -2.61 -16.81
N THR A 60 -10.21 -2.71 -15.49
CA THR A 60 -11.39 -3.35 -14.89
C THR A 60 -12.66 -2.58 -15.23
N ALA A 61 -12.65 -1.26 -15.08
CA ALA A 61 -13.77 -0.38 -15.44
C ALA A 61 -14.10 -0.48 -16.94
N LYS A 62 -13.09 -0.67 -17.80
CA LYS A 62 -13.25 -0.89 -19.24
C LYS A 62 -13.64 -2.34 -19.62
N LYS A 63 -13.80 -3.25 -18.64
CA LYS A 63 -14.03 -4.69 -18.86
C LYS A 63 -13.04 -5.30 -19.86
N SER A 64 -11.79 -4.84 -19.81
CA SER A 64 -10.75 -5.30 -20.74
C SER A 64 -10.25 -6.68 -20.33
N ASN A 65 -10.01 -7.57 -21.30
CA ASN A 65 -9.34 -8.85 -21.07
C ASN A 65 -7.92 -8.67 -20.47
N LYS A 66 -7.31 -7.50 -20.66
CA LYS A 66 -6.02 -7.15 -20.04
C LYS A 66 -6.12 -6.96 -18.53
N ALA A 67 -7.31 -6.69 -17.98
CA ALA A 67 -7.50 -6.52 -16.54
C ALA A 67 -7.19 -7.83 -15.78
N ALA A 68 -7.68 -8.96 -16.28
CA ALA A 68 -7.43 -10.27 -15.67
C ALA A 68 -5.95 -10.65 -15.75
N ALA A 69 -5.30 -10.36 -16.88
CA ALA A 69 -3.86 -10.57 -17.04
C ALA A 69 -3.04 -9.73 -16.06
N LEU A 70 -3.30 -8.41 -15.98
CA LEU A 70 -2.61 -7.53 -15.04
C LEU A 70 -2.84 -7.96 -13.59
N LYS A 71 -4.09 -8.30 -13.23
CA LYS A 71 -4.42 -8.84 -11.90
C LYS A 71 -3.66 -10.13 -11.60
N GLY A 72 -3.48 -10.99 -12.59
CA GLY A 72 -2.67 -12.21 -12.48
C GLY A 72 -1.21 -11.91 -12.13
N PHE A 73 -0.55 -11.03 -12.90
CA PHE A 73 0.83 -10.64 -12.63
C PHE A 73 0.99 -9.95 -11.28
N LEU A 74 0.11 -9.00 -10.96
CA LEU A 74 0.11 -8.33 -9.66
C LEU A 74 -0.16 -9.31 -8.50
N GLY A 75 -0.97 -10.35 -8.73
CA GLY A 75 -1.22 -11.42 -7.77
C GLY A 75 0.00 -12.31 -7.54
N SER A 76 0.69 -12.71 -8.60
CA SER A 76 1.94 -13.48 -8.50
C SER A 76 3.04 -12.68 -7.79
N PHE A 77 3.19 -11.40 -8.15
CA PHE A 77 4.09 -10.48 -7.45
C PHE A 77 3.73 -10.38 -5.97
N ALA A 78 2.46 -10.11 -5.65
CA ALA A 78 2.00 -10.02 -4.26
C ALA A 78 2.31 -11.29 -3.46
N GLN A 79 2.07 -12.47 -4.06
CA GLN A 79 2.35 -13.76 -3.44
C GLN A 79 3.84 -13.96 -3.17
N GLN A 80 4.73 -13.57 -4.08
CA GLN A 80 6.19 -13.63 -3.88
C GLN A 80 6.63 -12.84 -2.64
N TYR A 81 6.00 -11.70 -2.41
CA TYR A 81 6.28 -10.85 -1.26
C TYR A 81 5.41 -11.16 -0.05
N GLY A 82 4.46 -12.09 -0.13
CA GLY A 82 3.65 -12.56 1.00
C GLY A 82 2.49 -11.64 1.38
N PHE A 83 1.95 -10.87 0.42
CA PHE A 83 0.72 -10.11 0.58
C PHE A 83 -0.30 -10.45 -0.53
N SER A 84 -1.51 -9.90 -0.43
CA SER A 84 -2.62 -10.19 -1.35
C SER A 84 -2.70 -9.20 -2.50
N VAL A 85 -3.17 -9.65 -3.67
CA VAL A 85 -3.50 -8.76 -4.82
C VAL A 85 -4.52 -7.68 -4.47
N ALA A 86 -5.35 -7.92 -3.45
CA ALA A 86 -6.30 -6.94 -2.92
C ALA A 86 -5.62 -5.63 -2.47
N ALA A 87 -4.33 -5.68 -2.14
CA ALA A 87 -3.54 -4.47 -1.84
C ALA A 87 -3.58 -3.47 -3.00
N PHE A 88 -3.45 -3.93 -4.25
CA PHE A 88 -3.50 -3.05 -5.43
C PHE A 88 -4.90 -2.48 -5.69
N GLU A 89 -5.95 -3.18 -5.26
CA GLU A 89 -7.33 -2.70 -5.39
C GLU A 89 -7.62 -1.60 -4.35
N GLU A 90 -7.01 -1.69 -3.17
CA GLU A 90 -7.15 -0.75 -2.05
C GLU A 90 -6.15 0.43 -2.08
N TRP A 91 -5.20 0.45 -3.02
CA TRP A 91 -4.13 1.46 -3.06
C TRP A 91 -4.64 2.90 -3.18
N GLN A 92 -5.87 3.08 -3.66
CA GLN A 92 -6.52 4.39 -3.76
C GLN A 92 -6.82 5.00 -2.41
N GLU A 93 -7.28 4.18 -1.48
CA GLU A 93 -7.60 4.60 -0.14
C GLU A 93 -6.32 4.95 0.64
N VAL A 94 -5.22 4.23 0.38
CA VAL A 94 -3.86 4.58 0.86
C VAL A 94 -3.41 5.94 0.32
N MET A 95 -3.59 6.21 -0.97
CA MET A 95 -3.20 7.50 -1.55
C MET A 95 -4.08 8.65 -1.03
N TYR A 96 -5.36 8.40 -0.78
CA TYR A 96 -6.22 9.37 -0.11
C TYR A 96 -5.76 9.65 1.33
N ALA A 97 -5.43 8.61 2.11
CA ALA A 97 -4.85 8.78 3.44
C ALA A 97 -3.54 9.60 3.39
N LYS A 98 -2.64 9.28 2.45
CA LYS A 98 -1.40 10.03 2.22
C LYS A 98 -1.65 11.51 1.89
N ASN A 99 -2.65 11.81 1.06
CA ASN A 99 -2.93 13.18 0.62
C ASN A 99 -3.70 14.00 1.67
N ARG A 100 -4.46 13.36 2.57
CA ARG A 100 -5.10 14.01 3.73
C ARG A 100 -4.11 14.44 4.81
N ARG A 101 -2.85 13.99 4.71
CA ARG A 101 -1.79 14.37 5.63
C ARG A 101 -1.62 15.90 5.65
N ASP A 102 -1.99 16.53 6.75
CA ASP A 102 -1.58 17.91 7.03
C ASP A 102 -0.06 17.96 6.90
N HIS A 103 0.46 18.98 6.22
CA HIS A 103 1.90 19.12 5.93
C HIS A 103 2.76 19.35 7.19
N THR A 104 2.19 19.16 8.38
CA THR A 104 2.82 19.27 9.68
C THR A 104 3.62 18.00 9.96
N GLY A 105 4.94 18.16 9.95
CA GLY A 105 5.91 17.11 10.22
C GLY A 105 5.81 16.58 11.65
N TYR A 106 4.92 15.63 11.88
CA TYR A 106 4.98 14.79 13.07
C TYR A 106 6.26 13.94 13.01
N PRO A 107 7.15 14.04 14.02
CA PRO A 107 8.26 13.11 14.15
C PRO A 107 7.68 11.76 14.57
N LEU A 108 7.94 10.74 13.76
CA LEU A 108 7.54 9.38 14.06
C LEU A 108 8.43 8.79 15.17
N GLU A 109 7.80 8.08 16.10
CA GLU A 109 8.48 7.23 17.09
C GLU A 109 9.10 6.04 16.33
N THR A 110 10.03 5.31 16.93
CA THR A 110 10.99 4.50 16.15
C THR A 110 10.29 3.54 15.18
N ARG A 111 10.86 3.37 13.97
CA ARG A 111 10.29 2.58 12.85
C ARG A 111 9.65 1.26 13.29
N THR A 112 10.29 0.54 14.20
CA THR A 112 9.82 -0.75 14.71
C THR A 112 8.51 -0.64 15.51
N GLU A 113 8.38 0.38 16.34
CA GLU A 113 7.19 0.63 17.17
C GLU A 113 5.98 0.97 16.28
N ASP A 114 6.22 1.79 15.25
CA ASP A 114 5.21 2.19 14.27
C ASP A 114 4.68 1.01 13.43
N LEU A 115 5.57 0.14 12.94
CA LEU A 115 5.17 -1.07 12.22
C LEU A 115 4.39 -2.03 13.13
N THR A 116 4.83 -2.18 14.39
CA THR A 116 4.14 -3.01 15.39
C THR A 116 2.74 -2.46 15.71
N PHE A 117 2.62 -1.14 15.83
CA PHE A 117 1.34 -0.46 16.06
C PHE A 117 0.36 -0.70 14.90
N LEU A 118 0.81 -0.51 13.64
CA LEU A 118 -0.03 -0.75 12.47
C LEU A 118 -0.48 -2.22 12.38
N ARG A 119 0.40 -3.18 12.65
CA ARG A 119 0.04 -4.61 12.72
C ARG A 119 -1.05 -4.85 13.76
N GLY A 120 -0.88 -4.32 14.97
CA GLY A 120 -1.86 -4.46 16.04
C GLY A 120 -3.23 -3.86 15.69
N LEU A 121 -3.29 -2.80 14.88
CA LEU A 121 -4.57 -2.24 14.41
C LEU A 121 -5.23 -3.10 13.34
N MET A 122 -4.45 -3.66 12.41
CA MET A 122 -4.95 -4.59 11.39
C MET A 122 -5.58 -5.84 12.04
N ASP A 123 -4.91 -6.41 13.04
CA ASP A 123 -5.38 -7.60 13.76
C ASP A 123 -6.67 -7.33 14.56
N LYS A 124 -6.86 -6.11 15.06
CA LYS A 124 -8.04 -5.69 15.83
C LYS A 124 -9.23 -5.26 14.98
N ALA A 125 -9.10 -5.33 13.66
CA ALA A 125 -10.10 -4.83 12.72
C ALA A 125 -10.52 -3.36 12.96
N ASP A 126 -9.56 -2.49 13.31
CA ASP A 126 -9.84 -1.09 13.64
C ASP A 126 -10.51 -0.35 12.47
N SER A 127 -11.56 0.43 12.75
CA SER A 127 -12.38 1.07 11.71
C SER A 127 -11.62 2.12 10.89
N CYS A 128 -10.53 2.70 11.43
CA CYS A 128 -9.69 3.63 10.70
C CYS A 128 -8.85 2.89 9.63
N ILE A 129 -8.39 1.66 9.89
CA ILE A 129 -7.47 0.93 8.98
C ILE A 129 -8.20 -0.04 8.05
N GLN A 130 -9.41 -0.49 8.39
CA GLN A 130 -10.16 -1.48 7.60
C GLN A 130 -10.30 -1.16 6.10
N PRO A 131 -10.53 0.09 5.66
CA PRO A 131 -10.73 0.39 4.24
C PRO A 131 -9.51 0.10 3.36
N TYR A 132 -8.31 0.01 3.94
CA TYR A 132 -7.05 -0.13 3.21
C TYR A 132 -6.10 -1.13 3.86
N LYS A 133 -6.63 -2.07 4.65
CA LYS A 133 -5.82 -3.00 5.45
C LYS A 133 -4.85 -3.83 4.62
N ASN A 134 -5.24 -4.26 3.42
CA ASN A 134 -4.39 -5.12 2.59
C ASN A 134 -3.25 -4.30 1.98
N ALA A 135 -3.54 -3.06 1.57
CA ALA A 135 -2.54 -2.15 1.06
C ALA A 135 -1.54 -1.72 2.15
N VAL A 136 -2.02 -1.40 3.36
CA VAL A 136 -1.15 -1.10 4.51
C VAL A 136 -0.33 -2.32 4.93
N PHE A 137 -0.92 -3.52 4.92
CA PHE A 137 -0.17 -4.75 5.15
C PHE A 137 0.94 -4.95 4.13
N ALA A 138 0.67 -4.73 2.83
CA ALA A 138 1.68 -4.80 1.79
C ALA A 138 2.81 -3.79 2.01
N LEU A 139 2.49 -2.54 2.41
CA LEU A 139 3.48 -1.53 2.76
C LEU A 139 4.34 -1.93 3.97
N VAL A 140 3.74 -2.53 5.00
CA VAL A 140 4.45 -3.04 6.18
C VAL A 140 5.40 -4.17 5.79
N VAL A 141 4.92 -5.14 5.00
CA VAL A 141 5.73 -6.26 4.50
C VAL A 141 6.86 -5.76 3.60
N ALA A 142 6.59 -4.80 2.71
CA ALA A 142 7.60 -4.15 1.90
C ALA A 142 8.64 -3.45 2.78
N ALA A 143 8.20 -2.67 3.78
CA ALA A 143 9.09 -2.01 4.73
C ALA A 143 10.00 -3.01 5.46
N GLU A 144 9.49 -4.16 5.89
CA GLU A 144 10.28 -5.17 6.60
C GLU A 144 11.23 -5.94 5.69
N LYS A 145 10.79 -6.30 4.48
CA LYS A 145 11.56 -7.14 3.55
C LYS A 145 12.55 -6.34 2.71
N MET A 146 12.24 -5.08 2.41
CA MET A 146 13.04 -4.24 1.51
C MET A 146 13.99 -3.32 2.28
N SER A 147 13.76 -3.06 3.57
CA SER A 147 14.72 -2.32 4.40
C SER A 147 15.67 -3.19 5.21
N LEU A 148 16.32 -4.12 4.52
CA LEU A 148 17.62 -4.63 4.96
C LEU A 148 18.71 -4.03 4.07
N LYS A 149 18.95 -2.72 4.22
CA LYS A 149 20.26 -2.08 4.01
C LYS A 149 20.43 -0.94 4.99
#